data_AF-A0A504KJR0-F1
#
_entry.id   AF-A0A504KJR0-F1
#
_cell.length_a   1.000
_cell.length_b   1.000
_cell.length_c   1.000
_cell.angle_alpha   90.00
_cell.angle_beta   90.00
_cell.angle_gamma   90.00
#
_symmetry.space_group_name_H-M   'P 1'
#
loop_
_entity.id
_entity.type
_entity.pdbx_description
1 polymer ?
#
loop_
_entity_poly.entity_id
_entity_poly.type
_entity_poly.pdbx_seq_one_letter_code
_entity_poly.pdbx_strand_id
1 'polypeptide(L)'
;MNVDEVKTLANAIREEVAKAITGQRDTVDLMLTALFAGGHILLEGPPGTAKTMTARCFAQALGVAYGRIQFTPDLMPGDIVGANIYNFQTGQFTLTRGPIFCELLLADEINRTPPKTQAALLEAMQEHAVTFDGTTHSLGRNFMVVATQNPIEHQGVYPLPEAQLDRFLFKHRVSYPDLTEERAIIVHHGGGSASHDIEQYGIKARTDRKTLEAALATVGDVTLVDDVVGYIAALVRGTRESPDLEVGASPRAGAMLARAARARAALDGRNYVIPDDVKALAVPALRHRVVLSPAAQIDGRLVEQIVSDLVDHTEAPR
;
A
#
# COMPACT_ATOMS: atom_id res chain seq x y z
N MET A 1 -5.43 -8.21 22.84
CA MET A 1 -5.22 -9.11 21.71
C MET A 1 -3.77 -9.56 21.77
N ASN A 2 -3.44 -10.79 21.37
CA ASN A 2 -2.05 -11.28 21.29
C ASN A 2 -1.63 -11.55 19.83
N VAL A 3 -0.35 -11.88 19.60
CA VAL A 3 0.18 -12.09 18.24
C VAL A 3 -0.43 -13.32 17.53
N ASP A 4 -0.83 -14.34 18.27
CA ASP A 4 -1.50 -15.52 17.69
C ASP A 4 -2.92 -15.18 17.20
N GLU A 5 -3.64 -14.33 17.93
CA GLU A 5 -4.94 -13.79 17.51
C GLU A 5 -4.78 -12.89 16.27
N VAL A 6 -3.71 -12.09 16.20
CA VAL A 6 -3.38 -11.29 15.00
C VAL A 6 -3.11 -12.18 13.80
N LYS A 7 -2.29 -13.22 13.95
CA LYS A 7 -2.03 -14.22 12.89
C LYS A 7 -3.30 -14.91 12.43
N THR A 8 -4.15 -15.31 13.37
CA THR A 8 -5.43 -15.97 13.07
C THR A 8 -6.36 -15.06 12.29
N LEU A 9 -6.47 -13.80 12.70
CA LEU A 9 -7.23 -12.78 11.98
C LEU A 9 -6.68 -12.56 10.56
N ALA A 10 -5.37 -12.41 10.42
CA ALA A 10 -4.74 -12.21 9.12
C ALA A 10 -4.97 -13.39 8.16
N ASN A 11 -4.86 -14.63 8.65
CA ASN A 11 -5.17 -15.82 7.87
C ASN A 11 -6.63 -15.84 7.43
N ALA A 12 -7.55 -15.48 8.31
CA ALA A 12 -8.96 -15.39 7.96
C ALA A 12 -9.22 -14.33 6.88
N ILE A 13 -8.55 -13.18 6.92
CA ILE A 13 -8.64 -12.14 5.88
C ILE A 13 -8.08 -12.67 4.55
N ARG A 14 -6.92 -13.36 4.56
CA ARG A 14 -6.32 -13.97 3.37
C ARG A 14 -7.29 -14.96 2.71
N GLU A 15 -7.90 -15.84 3.50
CA GLU A 15 -8.87 -16.82 3.02
C GLU A 15 -10.09 -16.17 2.37
N GLU A 16 -10.61 -15.09 2.95
CA GLU A 16 -11.74 -14.36 2.39
C GLU A 16 -11.40 -13.67 1.07
N VAL A 17 -10.22 -13.06 0.94
CA VAL A 17 -9.76 -12.44 -0.32
C VAL A 17 -9.48 -13.50 -1.38
N ALA A 18 -8.92 -14.66 -1.00
CA ALA A 18 -8.60 -15.75 -1.91
C ALA A 18 -9.84 -16.40 -2.57
N LYS A 19 -11.06 -16.18 -2.04
CA LYS A 19 -12.31 -16.63 -2.69
C LYS A 19 -12.52 -15.98 -4.05
N ALA A 20 -12.05 -14.74 -4.21
CA ALA A 20 -12.28 -13.93 -5.40
C ALA A 20 -10.99 -13.69 -6.20
N ILE A 21 -9.83 -13.68 -5.52
CA ILE A 21 -8.54 -13.35 -6.13
C ILE A 21 -7.66 -14.61 -6.23
N THR A 22 -7.24 -14.93 -7.45
CA THR A 22 -6.28 -16.01 -7.73
C THR A 22 -4.87 -15.44 -7.92
N GLY A 23 -3.86 -16.06 -7.31
CA GLY A 23 -2.44 -15.78 -7.61
C GLY A 23 -1.82 -14.50 -7.04
N GLN A 24 -2.51 -13.77 -6.16
CA GLN A 24 -2.00 -12.50 -5.60
C GLN A 24 -1.75 -12.55 -4.09
N ARG A 25 -1.25 -13.69 -3.60
CA ARG A 25 -0.97 -13.86 -2.17
C ARG A 25 0.01 -12.81 -1.65
N ASP A 26 1.09 -12.56 -2.39
CA ASP A 26 2.12 -11.58 -2.02
C ASP A 26 1.56 -10.16 -1.96
N THR A 27 0.68 -9.79 -2.90
CA THR A 27 -0.02 -8.49 -2.88
C THR A 27 -0.84 -8.35 -1.59
N VAL A 28 -1.62 -9.37 -1.23
CA VAL A 28 -2.45 -9.37 -0.01
C VAL A 28 -1.59 -9.33 1.25
N ASP A 29 -0.47 -10.05 1.27
CA ASP A 29 0.48 -10.04 2.39
C ASP A 29 1.13 -8.66 2.60
N LEU A 30 1.50 -7.98 1.51
CA LEU A 30 2.01 -6.61 1.57
C LEU A 30 0.92 -5.60 1.96
N MET A 31 -0.33 -5.80 1.53
CA MET A 31 -1.46 -4.97 1.95
C MET A 31 -1.76 -5.12 3.44
N LEU A 32 -1.77 -6.35 3.97
CA LEU A 32 -1.89 -6.62 5.42
C LEU A 32 -0.73 -5.98 6.18
N THR A 33 0.50 -6.20 5.72
CA THR A 33 1.69 -5.63 6.36
C THR A 33 1.62 -4.10 6.36
N ALA A 34 1.19 -3.48 5.27
CA ALA A 34 1.04 -2.03 5.19
C ALA A 34 -0.05 -1.49 6.11
N LEU A 35 -1.22 -2.15 6.15
CA LEU A 35 -2.30 -1.80 7.06
C LEU A 35 -1.82 -1.81 8.51
N PHE A 36 -1.20 -2.91 8.95
CA PHE A 36 -0.75 -3.08 10.33
C PHE A 36 0.47 -2.22 10.69
N ALA A 37 1.27 -1.84 9.69
CA ALA A 37 2.33 -0.87 9.86
C ALA A 37 1.83 0.58 9.86
N GLY A 38 0.55 0.83 9.57
CA GLY A 38 -0.04 2.16 9.40
C GLY A 38 0.56 2.92 8.21
N GLY A 39 0.68 2.24 7.07
CA GLY A 39 1.26 2.78 5.84
C GLY A 39 0.36 2.56 4.62
N HIS A 40 0.73 3.22 3.53
CA HIS A 40 0.03 3.17 2.25
C HIS A 40 0.80 2.29 1.25
N ILE A 41 0.12 1.74 0.26
CA ILE A 41 0.73 0.88 -0.76
C ILE A 41 0.39 1.38 -2.16
N LEU A 42 1.40 1.34 -3.03
CA LEU A 42 1.30 1.64 -4.45
C LEU A 42 1.45 0.34 -5.25
N LEU A 43 0.41 -0.03 -6.00
CA LEU A 43 0.36 -1.20 -6.87
C LEU A 43 0.63 -0.78 -8.31
N GLU A 44 1.83 -1.09 -8.81
CA GLU A 44 2.24 -0.83 -10.19
C GLU A 44 2.07 -2.11 -11.02
N GLY A 45 1.32 -2.06 -12.11
CA GLY A 45 1.17 -3.23 -12.98
C GLY A 45 0.23 -3.00 -14.15
N PRO A 46 0.25 -3.87 -15.17
CA PRO A 46 -0.55 -3.70 -16.37
C PRO A 46 -2.06 -3.74 -16.07
N PRO A 47 -2.91 -3.21 -16.96
CA PRO A 47 -4.36 -3.32 -16.83
C PRO A 47 -4.80 -4.79 -16.79
N GLY A 48 -5.93 -5.07 -16.13
CA GLY A 48 -6.48 -6.43 -16.05
C GLY A 48 -5.86 -7.34 -14.98
N THR A 49 -4.87 -6.88 -14.21
CA THR A 49 -4.26 -7.64 -13.10
C THR A 49 -5.06 -7.60 -11.79
N ALA A 50 -6.38 -7.45 -11.85
CA ALA A 50 -7.31 -7.47 -10.71
C ALA A 50 -7.00 -6.52 -9.51
N LYS A 51 -6.08 -5.55 -9.61
CA LYS A 51 -5.69 -4.63 -8.51
C LYS A 51 -6.89 -3.97 -7.81
N THR A 52 -7.81 -3.41 -8.60
CA THR A 52 -9.05 -2.78 -8.13
C THR A 52 -9.93 -3.78 -7.37
N MET A 53 -10.02 -5.02 -7.86
CA MET A 53 -10.80 -6.08 -7.24
C MET A 53 -10.15 -6.56 -5.95
N THR A 54 -8.82 -6.72 -5.91
CA THR A 54 -8.06 -7.08 -4.71
C THR A 54 -8.28 -6.07 -3.59
N ALA A 55 -8.21 -4.77 -3.89
CA ALA A 55 -8.46 -3.71 -2.90
C ALA A 55 -9.89 -3.73 -2.35
N ARG A 56 -10.90 -3.92 -3.21
CA ARG A 56 -12.31 -3.98 -2.80
C ARG A 56 -12.60 -5.25 -1.97
N CYS A 57 -12.07 -6.40 -2.37
CA CYS A 57 -12.19 -7.65 -1.60
C CYS A 57 -11.53 -7.53 -0.23
N PHE A 58 -10.36 -6.90 -0.17
CA PHE A 58 -9.63 -6.66 1.07
C PHE A 58 -10.42 -5.76 2.03
N ALA A 59 -10.98 -4.65 1.55
CA ALA A 59 -11.83 -3.79 2.37
C ALA A 59 -13.08 -4.51 2.91
N GLN A 60 -13.72 -5.35 2.08
CA GLN A 60 -14.88 -6.14 2.50
C GLN A 60 -14.52 -7.20 3.54
N ALA A 61 -13.40 -7.91 3.36
CA ALA A 61 -12.89 -8.86 4.35
C ALA A 61 -12.52 -8.19 5.68
N LEU A 62 -12.09 -6.93 5.64
CA LEU A 62 -11.84 -6.11 6.82
C LEU A 62 -13.12 -5.55 7.46
N GLY A 63 -14.24 -5.48 6.74
CA GLY A 63 -15.47 -4.86 7.24
C GLY A 63 -15.36 -3.36 7.48
N VAL A 64 -14.53 -2.66 6.71
CA VAL A 64 -14.27 -1.22 6.85
C VAL A 64 -14.96 -0.39 5.76
N ALA A 65 -15.16 0.91 5.98
CA ALA A 65 -15.69 1.77 4.92
C ALA A 65 -14.68 1.88 3.79
N TYR A 66 -15.18 1.73 2.58
CA TYR A 66 -14.40 1.71 1.36
C TYR A 66 -14.72 2.93 0.50
N GLY A 67 -13.70 3.66 0.11
CA GLY A 67 -13.77 4.73 -0.89
C GLY A 67 -13.04 4.32 -2.17
N ARG A 68 -13.51 4.81 -3.31
CA ARG A 68 -12.81 4.68 -4.59
C ARG A 68 -12.77 6.02 -5.30
N ILE A 69 -11.60 6.37 -5.80
CA ILE A 69 -11.39 7.52 -6.68
C ILE A 69 -10.72 7.00 -7.93
N GLN A 70 -11.31 7.31 -9.08
CA GLN A 70 -10.65 7.15 -10.36
C GLN A 70 -9.93 8.46 -10.66
N PHE A 71 -8.61 8.41 -10.78
CA PHE A 71 -7.83 9.58 -11.14
C PHE A 71 -7.96 9.81 -12.66
N THR A 72 -8.44 10.99 -13.00
CA THR A 72 -8.62 11.46 -14.38
C THR A 72 -7.95 12.83 -14.56
N PRO A 73 -7.65 13.26 -15.80
CA PRO A 73 -6.95 14.53 -16.03
C PRO A 73 -7.69 15.77 -15.54
N ASP A 74 -9.01 15.68 -15.42
CA ASP A 74 -9.94 16.73 -14.99
C ASP A 74 -10.26 16.71 -13.49
N LEU A 75 -9.79 15.70 -12.75
CA LEU A 75 -10.05 15.56 -11.32
C LEU A 75 -9.45 16.73 -10.53
N MET A 76 -10.26 17.38 -9.71
CA MET A 76 -9.87 18.53 -8.88
C MET A 76 -9.60 18.10 -7.43
N PRO A 77 -8.79 18.86 -6.66
CA PRO A 77 -8.57 18.57 -5.25
C PRO A 77 -9.87 18.44 -4.43
N GLY A 78 -10.86 19.30 -4.71
CA GLY A 78 -12.16 19.29 -4.04
C GLY A 78 -12.97 18.03 -4.29
N ASP A 79 -12.76 17.33 -5.41
CA ASP A 79 -13.43 16.05 -5.69
C ASP A 79 -12.88 14.91 -4.82
N ILE A 80 -11.67 15.07 -4.27
CA ILE A 80 -11.01 14.11 -3.37
C ILE A 80 -11.40 14.40 -1.92
N VAL A 81 -11.14 15.64 -1.47
CA VAL A 81 -11.29 16.01 -0.05
C VAL A 81 -12.72 16.41 0.30
N GLY A 82 -13.50 16.87 -0.68
CA GLY A 82 -14.81 17.47 -0.47
C GLY A 82 -14.79 18.98 -0.59
N ALA A 83 -15.98 19.58 -0.54
CA ALA A 83 -16.16 21.01 -0.64
C ALA A 83 -17.43 21.47 0.10
N ASN A 84 -17.43 22.73 0.52
CA ASN A 84 -18.64 23.39 0.98
C ASN A 84 -19.46 23.87 -0.22
N ILE A 85 -20.61 23.23 -0.43
CA ILE A 85 -21.52 23.56 -1.53
C ILE A 85 -22.59 24.50 -1.00
N TYR A 86 -22.77 25.64 -1.66
CA TYR A 86 -23.85 26.56 -1.32
C TYR A 86 -25.20 25.95 -1.70
N ASN A 87 -26.05 25.72 -0.70
CA ASN A 87 -27.41 25.22 -0.93
C ASN A 87 -28.35 26.40 -1.16
N PHE A 88 -28.79 26.58 -2.41
CA PHE A 88 -29.68 27.67 -2.81
C PHE A 88 -31.07 27.62 -2.14
N GLN A 89 -31.51 26.46 -1.63
CA GLN A 89 -32.81 26.34 -0.94
C GLN A 89 -32.73 26.83 0.50
N THR A 90 -31.62 26.57 1.19
CA THR A 90 -31.44 26.94 2.61
C THR A 90 -30.65 28.24 2.80
N GLY A 91 -29.97 28.72 1.76
CA GLY A 91 -29.07 29.86 1.83
C GLY A 91 -27.80 29.59 2.64
N GLN A 92 -27.47 28.31 2.87
CA GLN A 92 -26.36 27.88 3.73
C GLN A 92 -25.33 27.06 2.96
N PHE A 93 -24.07 27.17 3.34
CA PHE A 93 -23.03 26.26 2.88
C PHE A 93 -23.18 24.92 3.59
N THR A 94 -23.31 23.84 2.79
CA THR A 94 -23.38 22.46 3.29
C THR A 94 -22.09 21.74 2.93
N LEU A 95 -21.43 21.18 3.93
CA LEU A 95 -20.23 20.39 3.72
C LEU A 95 -20.56 19.08 3.02
N THR A 96 -20.02 18.89 1.82
CA THR A 96 -20.03 17.61 1.13
C THR A 96 -18.67 16.95 1.31
N ARG A 97 -18.65 15.88 2.08
CA ARG A 97 -17.45 15.07 2.32
C ARG A 97 -17.04 14.34 1.06
N GLY A 98 -15.77 14.43 0.69
CA GLY A 98 -15.22 13.68 -0.44
C GLY A 98 -15.04 12.18 -0.14
N PRO A 99 -14.73 11.38 -1.17
CA PRO A 99 -14.53 9.93 -1.07
C PRO A 99 -13.35 9.52 -0.17
N ILE A 100 -12.46 10.45 0.19
CA ILE A 100 -11.35 10.19 1.11
C ILE A 100 -11.80 9.86 2.55
N PHE A 101 -13.03 10.24 2.93
CA PHE A 101 -13.58 9.98 4.26
C PHE A 101 -14.05 8.52 4.42
N CYS A 102 -13.10 7.60 4.39
CA CYS A 102 -13.25 6.17 4.58
C CYS A 102 -12.03 5.60 5.34
N GLU A 103 -12.03 4.34 5.74
CA GLU A 103 -10.83 3.71 6.30
C GLU A 103 -9.91 3.12 5.21
N LEU A 104 -10.46 2.64 4.09
CA LEU A 104 -9.66 2.17 2.95
C LEU A 104 -10.06 2.89 1.67
N LEU A 105 -9.12 3.66 1.11
CA LEU A 105 -9.29 4.36 -0.16
C LEU A 105 -8.52 3.65 -1.27
N LEU A 106 -9.22 3.26 -2.33
CA LEU A 106 -8.60 2.92 -3.61
C LEU A 106 -8.42 4.19 -4.46
N ALA A 107 -7.16 4.57 -4.73
CA ALA A 107 -6.80 5.65 -5.66
C ALA A 107 -6.33 5.04 -6.99
N ASP A 108 -7.29 4.82 -7.91
CA ASP A 108 -7.05 4.13 -9.16
C ASP A 108 -6.36 5.07 -10.18
N GLU A 109 -5.27 4.62 -10.79
CA GLU A 109 -4.51 5.32 -11.83
C GLU A 109 -4.02 6.71 -11.41
N ILE A 110 -3.43 6.81 -10.20
CA ILE A 110 -3.00 8.08 -9.58
C ILE A 110 -2.09 8.94 -10.49
N ASN A 111 -1.40 8.32 -11.45
CA ASN A 111 -0.57 9.00 -12.45
C ASN A 111 -1.36 9.67 -13.58
N ARG A 112 -2.71 9.61 -13.63
CA ARG A 112 -3.51 10.24 -14.70
C ARG A 112 -4.03 11.65 -14.37
N THR A 113 -3.64 12.20 -13.23
CA THR A 113 -4.11 13.52 -12.77
C THR A 113 -2.93 14.48 -12.53
N PRO A 114 -3.10 15.79 -12.76
CA PRO A 114 -2.05 16.77 -12.50
C PRO A 114 -1.49 16.77 -11.07
N PRO A 115 -0.24 17.24 -10.86
CA PRO A 115 0.44 17.23 -9.56
C PRO A 115 -0.32 17.92 -8.41
N LYS A 116 -1.10 18.97 -8.72
CA LYS A 116 -1.85 19.73 -7.70
C LYS A 116 -2.91 18.86 -7.00
N THR A 117 -3.60 18.02 -7.75
CA THR A 117 -4.63 17.11 -7.21
C THR A 117 -4.00 15.91 -6.52
N GLN A 118 -2.91 15.37 -7.08
CA GLN A 118 -2.10 14.33 -6.40
C GLN A 118 -1.64 14.82 -5.02
N ALA A 119 -1.15 16.06 -4.92
CA ALA A 119 -0.68 16.64 -3.67
C ALA A 119 -1.75 16.65 -2.57
N ALA A 120 -3.02 16.91 -2.91
CA ALA A 120 -4.12 16.90 -1.94
C ALA A 120 -4.33 15.53 -1.29
N LEU A 121 -4.27 14.43 -2.07
CA LEU A 121 -4.31 13.08 -1.53
C LEU A 121 -3.07 12.77 -0.68
N LEU A 122 -1.89 13.17 -1.15
CA LEU A 122 -0.61 12.85 -0.52
C LEU A 122 -0.39 13.62 0.80
N GLU A 123 -0.94 14.83 0.91
CA GLU A 123 -1.04 15.58 2.16
C GLU A 123 -1.96 14.86 3.15
N ALA A 124 -3.15 14.46 2.70
CA ALA A 124 -4.10 13.73 3.52
C ALA A 124 -3.56 12.39 4.04
N MET A 125 -2.76 11.69 3.24
CA MET A 125 -2.02 10.48 3.63
C MET A 125 -1.02 10.77 4.77
N GLN A 126 -0.28 11.88 4.68
CA GLN A 126 0.77 12.19 5.65
C GLN A 126 0.21 12.71 6.97
N GLU A 127 -0.85 13.52 6.92
CA GLU A 127 -1.45 14.17 8.08
C GLU A 127 -2.56 13.34 8.74
N HIS A 128 -3.07 12.30 8.06
CA HIS A 128 -4.28 11.56 8.46
C HIS A 128 -5.49 12.48 8.75
N ALA A 129 -5.50 13.64 8.10
CA ALA A 129 -6.50 14.67 8.24
C ALA A 129 -6.53 15.54 6.99
N VAL A 130 -7.66 16.19 6.75
CA VAL A 130 -7.83 17.17 5.67
C VAL A 130 -8.35 18.46 6.27
N THR A 131 -7.82 19.59 5.79
CA THR A 131 -8.29 20.91 6.19
C THR A 131 -8.90 21.60 4.99
N PHE A 132 -10.16 21.98 5.10
CA PHE A 132 -10.83 22.85 4.14
C PHE A 132 -11.70 23.84 4.91
N ASP A 133 -11.75 25.09 4.44
CA ASP A 133 -12.44 26.22 5.08
C ASP A 133 -12.10 26.40 6.57
N GLY A 134 -10.81 26.23 6.91
CA GLY A 134 -10.27 26.44 8.26
C GLY A 134 -10.65 25.39 9.29
N THR A 135 -11.40 24.34 8.91
CA THR A 135 -11.77 23.23 9.79
C THR A 135 -11.00 21.98 9.41
N THR A 136 -10.29 21.40 10.38
CA THR A 136 -9.56 20.15 10.19
C THR A 136 -10.46 18.96 10.51
N HIS A 137 -10.55 18.03 9.58
CA HIS A 137 -11.31 16.79 9.71
C HIS A 137 -10.35 15.60 9.71
N SER A 138 -10.38 14.79 10.77
CA SER A 138 -9.57 13.57 10.85
C SER A 138 -10.11 12.49 9.91
N LEU A 139 -9.19 11.75 9.27
CA LEU A 139 -9.47 10.54 8.50
C LEU A 139 -9.35 9.26 9.34
N GLY A 140 -8.91 9.39 10.59
CA GLY A 140 -8.66 8.27 11.49
C GLY A 140 -7.28 7.63 11.31
N ARG A 141 -6.81 6.96 12.37
CA ARG A 141 -5.48 6.33 12.42
C ARG A 141 -5.35 5.11 11.52
N ASN A 142 -6.48 4.54 11.11
CA ASN A 142 -6.54 3.32 10.30
C ASN A 142 -6.74 3.64 8.81
N PHE A 143 -6.67 4.92 8.43
CA PHE A 143 -6.79 5.36 7.04
C PHE A 143 -5.65 4.80 6.20
N MET A 144 -5.98 3.91 5.28
CA MET A 144 -5.07 3.28 4.34
C MET A 144 -5.44 3.71 2.91
N VAL A 145 -4.40 3.96 2.11
CA VAL A 145 -4.54 4.23 0.68
C VAL A 145 -3.87 3.09 -0.08
N VAL A 146 -4.65 2.48 -0.96
CA VAL A 146 -4.16 1.56 -2.00
C VAL A 146 -4.20 2.35 -3.29
N ALA A 147 -3.05 2.82 -3.76
CA ALA A 147 -2.95 3.51 -5.04
C ALA A 147 -2.59 2.52 -6.15
N THR A 148 -3.08 2.73 -7.37
CA THR A 148 -2.68 1.94 -8.54
C THR A 148 -2.02 2.84 -9.58
N GLN A 149 -1.06 2.28 -10.33
CA GLN A 149 -0.45 2.93 -11.49
C GLN A 149 -0.30 1.94 -12.62
N ASN A 150 -0.58 2.41 -13.83
CA ASN A 150 -0.31 1.67 -15.06
C ASN A 150 1.00 2.20 -15.70
N PRO A 151 2.05 1.37 -15.81
CA PRO A 151 3.33 1.81 -16.36
C PRO A 151 3.34 1.94 -17.88
N ILE A 152 2.33 1.40 -18.59
CA ILE A 152 2.31 1.33 -20.06
C ILE A 152 1.68 2.58 -20.69
N GLU A 153 0.96 3.38 -19.91
CA GLU A 153 0.23 4.52 -20.44
C GLU A 153 1.17 5.71 -20.69
N HIS A 154 1.27 6.16 -21.95
CA HIS A 154 2.22 7.21 -22.36
C HIS A 154 1.58 8.59 -22.57
N GLN A 155 0.25 8.67 -22.64
CA GLN A 155 -0.48 9.91 -22.89
C GLN A 155 -1.24 10.35 -21.64
N GLY A 156 -1.12 11.64 -21.28
CA GLY A 156 -1.84 12.20 -20.14
C GLY A 156 -1.39 11.67 -18.78
N VAL A 157 -0.15 11.16 -18.69
CA VAL A 157 0.43 10.67 -17.45
C VAL A 157 1.37 11.69 -16.80
N TYR A 158 1.22 11.84 -15.49
CA TYR A 158 2.00 12.69 -14.61
C TYR A 158 2.68 11.79 -13.56
N PRO A 159 3.97 11.43 -13.74
CA PRO A 159 4.66 10.59 -12.80
C PRO A 159 4.73 11.25 -11.43
N LEU A 160 4.60 10.45 -10.37
CA LEU A 160 4.80 10.93 -9.00
C LEU A 160 6.28 11.25 -8.80
N PRO A 161 6.64 12.46 -8.35
CA PRO A 161 8.00 12.76 -7.92
C PRO A 161 8.46 11.81 -6.82
N GLU A 162 9.77 11.59 -6.70
CA GLU A 162 10.39 10.68 -5.72
C GLU A 162 10.00 11.06 -4.28
N ALA A 163 9.95 12.36 -4.00
CA ALA A 163 9.52 12.89 -2.70
C ALA A 163 8.06 12.52 -2.36
N GLN A 164 7.21 12.35 -3.37
CA GLN A 164 5.82 11.90 -3.21
C GLN A 164 5.75 10.39 -3.05
N LEU A 165 6.52 9.63 -3.84
CA LEU A 165 6.62 8.18 -3.72
C LEU A 165 7.08 7.75 -2.33
N ASP A 166 7.98 8.51 -1.68
CA ASP A 166 8.50 8.19 -0.34
C ASP A 166 7.41 8.17 0.76
N ARG A 167 6.21 8.72 0.49
CA ARG A 167 5.03 8.61 1.39
C ARG A 167 4.38 7.23 1.37
N PHE A 168 4.58 6.43 0.32
CA PHE A 168 4.08 5.06 0.27
C PHE A 168 5.04 4.13 0.99
N LEU A 169 4.53 3.27 1.87
CA LEU A 169 5.35 2.25 2.53
C LEU A 169 5.92 1.27 1.51
N PHE A 170 5.08 0.76 0.63
CA PHE A 170 5.48 -0.16 -0.42
C PHE A 170 5.12 0.35 -1.80
N LYS A 171 6.03 0.13 -2.75
CA LYS A 171 5.72 0.07 -4.19
C LYS A 171 5.84 -1.39 -4.61
N HIS A 172 4.69 -2.02 -4.86
CA HIS A 172 4.62 -3.42 -5.26
C HIS A 172 4.32 -3.53 -6.75
N ARG A 173 5.11 -4.33 -7.46
CA ARG A 173 4.88 -4.63 -8.88
C ARG A 173 4.03 -5.88 -9.00
N VAL A 174 2.85 -5.73 -9.61
CA VAL A 174 1.92 -6.83 -9.90
C VAL A 174 2.14 -7.25 -11.35
N SER A 175 2.56 -8.49 -11.56
CA SER A 175 2.74 -9.09 -12.88
C SER A 175 1.47 -9.79 -13.37
N TYR A 176 1.46 -10.20 -14.64
CA TYR A 176 0.41 -11.12 -15.11
C TYR A 176 0.50 -12.45 -14.36
N PRO A 177 -0.66 -13.11 -14.13
CA PRO A 177 -0.71 -14.43 -13.50
C PRO A 177 0.06 -15.46 -14.33
N ASP A 178 0.50 -16.53 -13.68
CA ASP A 178 1.04 -17.68 -14.41
C ASP A 178 -0.05 -18.43 -15.19
N LEU A 179 0.33 -19.38 -16.05
CA LEU A 179 -0.63 -20.12 -16.87
C LEU A 179 -1.69 -20.86 -16.04
N THR A 180 -1.34 -21.35 -14.86
CA THR A 180 -2.26 -22.10 -13.99
C THR A 180 -3.29 -21.16 -13.38
N GLU A 181 -2.82 -20.03 -12.87
CA GLU A 181 -3.63 -18.95 -12.31
C GLU A 181 -4.52 -18.32 -13.39
N GLU A 182 -3.99 -18.05 -14.58
CA GLU A 182 -4.73 -17.48 -15.71
C GLU A 182 -5.84 -18.42 -16.17
N ARG A 183 -5.58 -19.73 -16.24
CA ARG A 183 -6.61 -20.73 -16.53
C ARG A 183 -7.71 -20.75 -15.47
N ALA A 184 -7.35 -20.67 -14.19
CA ALA A 184 -8.33 -20.60 -13.10
C ALA A 184 -9.19 -19.33 -13.22
N ILE A 185 -8.57 -18.18 -13.52
CA ILE A 185 -9.28 -16.92 -13.76
C ILE A 185 -10.26 -17.07 -14.93
N ILE A 186 -9.83 -17.65 -16.07
CA ILE A 186 -10.69 -17.87 -17.25
C ILE A 186 -11.85 -18.81 -16.92
N VAL A 187 -11.62 -19.87 -16.15
CA VAL A 187 -12.69 -20.80 -15.75
C VAL A 187 -13.71 -20.10 -14.84
N HIS A 188 -13.25 -19.26 -13.91
CA HIS A 188 -14.12 -18.55 -12.98
C HIS A 188 -14.85 -17.36 -13.60
N HIS A 189 -14.23 -16.65 -14.55
CA HIS A 189 -14.75 -15.38 -15.09
C HIS A 189 -15.18 -15.44 -16.57
N GLY A 190 -14.77 -16.48 -17.31
CA GLY A 190 -15.03 -16.61 -18.76
C GLY A 190 -16.41 -17.19 -19.12
N GLY A 191 -17.14 -17.75 -18.15
CA GLY A 191 -18.53 -18.15 -18.32
C GLY A 191 -19.45 -16.91 -18.27
N GLY A 192 -20.21 -16.65 -19.32
CA GLY A 192 -20.98 -15.41 -19.57
C GLY A 192 -22.06 -14.99 -18.56
N SER A 193 -22.07 -15.53 -17.35
CA SER A 193 -22.92 -15.13 -16.22
C SER A 193 -22.13 -14.49 -15.06
N ALA A 194 -20.80 -14.36 -15.16
CA ALA A 194 -19.99 -13.71 -14.13
C ALA A 194 -20.23 -12.19 -14.16
N SER A 195 -21.29 -11.73 -13.48
CA SER A 195 -21.36 -10.33 -13.09
C SER A 195 -20.12 -10.01 -12.26
N HIS A 196 -19.52 -8.84 -12.45
CA HIS A 196 -18.37 -8.36 -11.66
C HIS A 196 -18.73 -8.05 -10.20
N ASP A 197 -19.78 -8.70 -9.69
CA ASP A 197 -20.36 -8.40 -8.40
C ASP A 197 -19.67 -9.23 -7.33
N ILE A 198 -18.92 -8.55 -6.48
CA ILE A 198 -18.15 -9.16 -5.41
C ILE A 198 -19.05 -9.93 -4.44
N GLU A 199 -20.32 -9.55 -4.35
CA GLU A 199 -21.33 -10.21 -3.52
C GLU A 199 -21.45 -11.72 -3.83
N GLN A 200 -21.20 -12.13 -5.08
CA GLN A 200 -21.27 -13.53 -5.50
C GLN A 200 -20.17 -14.41 -4.89
N TYR A 201 -19.03 -13.82 -4.51
CA TYR A 201 -17.93 -14.55 -3.87
C TYR A 201 -18.17 -14.80 -2.37
N GLY A 202 -19.23 -14.22 -1.79
CA GLY A 202 -19.60 -14.46 -0.40
C GLY A 202 -18.51 -14.05 0.60
N ILE A 203 -17.78 -12.97 0.29
CA ILE A 203 -16.74 -12.41 1.16
C ILE A 203 -17.39 -11.84 2.41
N LYS A 204 -16.95 -12.32 3.58
CA LYS A 204 -17.46 -11.92 4.89
C LYS A 204 -16.43 -11.07 5.63
N ALA A 205 -16.90 -10.04 6.31
CA ALA A 205 -16.07 -9.29 7.24
C ALA A 205 -15.57 -10.22 8.37
N ARG A 206 -14.25 -10.18 8.63
CA ARG A 206 -13.57 -10.98 9.65
C ARG A 206 -13.10 -10.16 10.85
N THR A 207 -13.20 -8.84 10.75
CA THR A 207 -12.88 -7.90 11.83
C THR A 207 -13.89 -6.77 11.83
N ASP A 208 -13.87 -6.01 12.92
CA ASP A 208 -14.51 -4.72 13.06
C ASP A 208 -13.46 -3.66 13.44
N ARG A 209 -13.89 -2.40 13.60
CA ARG A 209 -12.99 -1.29 13.96
C ARG A 209 -12.25 -1.56 15.28
N LYS A 210 -12.93 -2.06 16.31
CA LYS A 210 -12.36 -2.29 17.63
C LYS A 210 -11.29 -3.38 17.61
N THR A 211 -11.55 -4.46 16.88
CA THR A 211 -10.63 -5.58 16.72
C THR A 211 -9.41 -5.16 15.90
N LEU A 212 -9.61 -4.36 14.84
CA LEU A 212 -8.52 -3.81 14.04
C LEU A 212 -7.61 -2.88 14.86
N GLU A 213 -8.18 -2.00 15.68
CA GLU A 213 -7.42 -1.12 16.59
C GLU A 213 -6.62 -1.93 17.63
N ALA A 214 -7.21 -3.00 18.19
CA ALA A 214 -6.51 -3.88 19.12
C ALA A 214 -5.35 -4.64 18.45
N ALA A 215 -5.53 -5.06 17.20
CA ALA A 215 -4.48 -5.71 16.41
C ALA A 215 -3.33 -4.74 16.09
N LEU A 216 -3.65 -3.51 15.69
CA LEU A 216 -2.67 -2.44 15.45
C LEU A 216 -1.84 -2.11 16.70
N ALA A 217 -2.47 -2.04 17.88
CA ALA A 217 -1.77 -1.84 19.15
C ALA A 217 -0.80 -3.00 19.43
N THR A 218 -1.27 -4.24 19.25
CA THR A 218 -0.45 -5.46 19.45
C THR A 218 0.77 -5.48 18.53
N VAL A 219 0.62 -5.06 17.27
CA VAL A 219 1.72 -4.94 16.30
C VAL A 219 2.74 -3.89 16.75
N GLY A 220 2.28 -2.78 17.33
CA GLY A 220 3.15 -1.74 17.90
C GLY A 220 4.08 -2.28 18.99
N ASP A 221 3.59 -3.22 19.79
CA ASP A 221 4.31 -3.81 20.93
C ASP A 221 5.30 -4.93 20.55
N VAL A 222 5.35 -5.36 19.29
CA VAL A 222 6.29 -6.39 18.81
C VAL A 222 7.73 -5.94 19.01
N THR A 223 8.56 -6.78 19.63
CA THR A 223 9.94 -6.43 19.99
C THR A 223 10.81 -6.28 18.74
N LEU A 224 11.50 -5.15 18.63
CA LEU A 224 12.58 -4.93 17.67
C LEU A 224 13.88 -4.84 18.46
N VAL A 225 14.71 -5.88 18.37
CA VAL A 225 15.99 -5.95 19.06
C VAL A 225 17.04 -5.08 18.36
N ASP A 226 18.02 -4.60 19.12
CA ASP A 226 19.06 -3.67 18.64
C ASP A 226 19.83 -4.21 17.44
N ASP A 227 20.11 -5.52 17.42
CA ASP A 227 20.77 -6.18 16.30
C ASP A 227 20.00 -6.05 14.97
N VAL A 228 18.67 -6.15 15.01
CA VAL A 228 17.81 -5.95 13.83
C VAL A 228 17.74 -4.47 13.45
N VAL A 229 17.76 -3.56 14.43
CA VAL A 229 17.87 -2.11 14.16
C VAL A 229 19.19 -1.82 13.44
N GLY A 230 20.30 -2.39 13.91
CA GLY A 230 21.61 -2.32 13.29
C GLY A 230 21.60 -2.85 11.86
N TYR A 231 20.96 -4.01 11.63
CA TYR A 231 20.79 -4.58 10.30
C TYR A 231 20.02 -3.66 9.34
N ILE A 232 18.87 -3.11 9.78
CA ILE A 232 18.08 -2.16 8.98
C ILE A 232 18.90 -0.90 8.66
N ALA A 233 19.63 -0.38 9.64
CA ALA A 233 20.47 0.80 9.47
C ALA A 233 21.62 0.54 8.48
N ALA A 234 22.26 -0.63 8.57
CA ALA A 234 23.31 -1.07 7.66
C ALA A 234 22.79 -1.21 6.23
N LEU A 235 21.65 -1.88 6.04
CA LEU A 235 21.01 -2.02 4.73
C LEU A 235 20.69 -0.66 4.10
N VAL A 236 20.04 0.22 4.87
CA VAL A 236 19.67 1.57 4.40
C VAL A 236 20.92 2.41 4.12
N ARG A 237 21.99 2.29 4.91
CA ARG A 237 23.27 2.95 4.64
C ARG A 237 23.95 2.37 3.39
N GLY A 238 23.91 1.06 3.18
CA GLY A 238 24.45 0.41 1.98
C GLY A 238 23.85 0.96 0.69
N THR A 239 22.57 1.33 0.68
CA THR A 239 21.96 2.01 -0.49
C THR A 239 22.58 3.37 -0.82
N ARG A 240 23.17 4.08 0.16
CA ARG A 240 23.84 5.38 -0.05
C ARG A 240 25.33 5.24 -0.36
N GLU A 241 25.91 4.08 -0.08
CA GLU A 241 27.32 3.77 -0.32
C GLU A 241 27.53 2.96 -1.61
N SER A 242 26.46 2.41 -2.18
CA SER A 242 26.50 1.67 -3.44
C SER A 242 26.81 2.59 -4.63
N PRO A 243 27.80 2.27 -5.48
CA PRO A 243 28.11 3.05 -6.69
C PRO A 243 27.04 2.90 -7.78
N ASP A 244 26.19 1.87 -7.69
CA ASP A 244 25.09 1.65 -8.63
C ASP A 244 23.91 2.60 -8.40
N LEU A 245 23.92 3.35 -7.28
CA LEU A 245 22.85 4.28 -6.89
C LEU A 245 23.40 5.71 -6.79
N GLU A 246 22.76 6.64 -7.52
CA GLU A 246 23.03 8.08 -7.39
C GLU A 246 22.41 8.66 -6.12
N VAL A 247 21.22 8.18 -5.76
CA VAL A 247 20.51 8.56 -4.53
C VAL A 247 20.10 7.29 -3.80
N GLY A 248 20.54 7.15 -2.55
CA GLY A 248 20.14 6.06 -1.66
C GLY A 248 18.93 6.41 -0.78
N ALA A 249 18.40 5.41 -0.09
CA ALA A 249 17.22 5.53 0.76
C ALA A 249 17.50 6.42 1.99
N SER A 250 16.47 7.14 2.45
CA SER A 250 16.55 8.04 3.61
C SER A 250 16.48 7.27 4.95
N PRO A 251 16.87 7.88 6.09
CA PRO A 251 16.63 7.31 7.41
C PRO A 251 15.14 7.02 7.69
N ARG A 252 14.24 7.80 7.08
CA ARG A 252 12.78 7.57 7.14
C ARG A 252 12.42 6.20 6.56
N ALA A 253 13.08 5.77 5.47
CA ALA A 253 12.90 4.45 4.90
C ALA A 253 13.20 3.33 5.91
N GLY A 254 14.26 3.49 6.70
CA GLY A 254 14.63 2.54 7.76
C GLY A 254 13.56 2.46 8.86
N ALA A 255 13.05 3.60 9.34
CA ALA A 255 11.97 3.63 10.33
C ALA A 255 10.68 2.97 9.80
N MET A 256 10.36 3.20 8.52
CA MET A 256 9.21 2.60 7.86
C MET A 256 9.37 1.08 7.68
N LEU A 257 10.57 0.63 7.29
CA LEU A 257 10.90 -0.79 7.18
C LEU A 257 10.86 -1.49 8.55
N ALA A 258 11.31 -0.84 9.61
CA ALA A 258 11.22 -1.36 10.98
C ALA A 258 9.76 -1.56 11.44
N ARG A 259 8.88 -0.59 11.18
CA ARG A 259 7.43 -0.72 11.46
C ARG A 259 6.81 -1.86 10.65
N ALA A 260 7.18 -1.98 9.39
CA ALA A 260 6.69 -3.05 8.52
C ALA A 260 7.19 -4.44 8.96
N ALA A 261 8.44 -4.55 9.41
CA ALA A 261 8.99 -5.79 9.93
C ALA A 261 8.29 -6.25 11.22
N ARG A 262 7.91 -5.31 12.12
CA ARG A 262 7.04 -5.61 13.27
C ARG A 262 5.68 -6.16 12.84
N ALA A 263 5.05 -5.51 11.87
CA ALA A 263 3.78 -5.97 11.32
C ALA A 263 3.90 -7.39 10.75
N ARG A 264 4.92 -7.67 9.96
CA ARG A 264 5.16 -9.00 9.39
C ARG A 264 5.43 -10.07 10.45
N ALA A 265 6.23 -9.77 11.47
CA ALA A 265 6.45 -10.67 12.59
C ALA A 265 5.14 -11.02 13.32
N ALA A 266 4.29 -10.02 13.61
CA ALA A 266 2.98 -10.27 14.22
C ALA A 266 2.04 -11.09 13.32
N LEU A 267 2.05 -10.84 12.01
CA LEU A 267 1.28 -11.63 11.02
C LEU A 267 1.70 -13.10 10.98
N ASP A 268 2.94 -13.40 11.38
CA ASP A 268 3.47 -14.76 11.52
C ASP A 268 3.25 -15.36 12.93
N GLY A 269 2.71 -14.59 13.87
CA GLY A 269 2.49 -14.98 15.27
C GLY A 269 3.72 -14.81 16.17
N ARG A 270 4.71 -14.03 15.74
CA ARG A 270 5.92 -13.76 16.52
C ARG A 270 5.83 -12.40 17.20
N ASN A 271 6.21 -12.35 18.46
CA ASN A 271 6.31 -11.11 19.25
C ASN A 271 7.70 -10.44 19.18
N TYR A 272 8.56 -10.90 18.27
CA TYR A 272 9.86 -10.30 17.96
C TYR A 272 10.15 -10.39 16.46
N VAL A 273 10.88 -9.39 15.97
CA VAL A 273 11.31 -9.31 14.57
C VAL A 273 12.59 -10.13 14.36
N ILE A 274 12.69 -10.82 13.23
CA ILE A 274 13.90 -11.50 12.76
C ILE A 274 14.43 -10.85 11.47
N PRO A 275 15.71 -11.02 11.10
CA PRO A 275 16.26 -10.43 9.88
C PRO A 275 15.46 -10.78 8.61
N ASP A 276 14.95 -12.00 8.50
CA ASP A 276 14.16 -12.43 7.34
C ASP A 276 12.85 -11.64 7.14
N ASP A 277 12.31 -11.04 8.21
CA ASP A 277 11.19 -10.09 8.12
C ASP A 277 11.57 -8.87 7.30
N VAL A 278 12.75 -8.32 7.59
CA VAL A 278 13.33 -7.16 6.93
C VAL A 278 13.67 -7.51 5.48
N LYS A 279 14.32 -8.67 5.25
CA LYS A 279 14.77 -9.10 3.92
C LYS A 279 13.63 -9.15 2.91
N ALA A 280 12.54 -9.85 3.21
CA ALA A 280 11.46 -9.98 2.22
C ALA A 280 10.61 -8.70 2.05
N LEU A 281 10.79 -7.70 2.91
CA LEU A 281 10.16 -6.38 2.77
C LEU A 281 11.08 -5.33 2.12
N ALA A 282 12.38 -5.60 2.02
CA ALA A 282 13.37 -4.63 1.57
C ALA A 282 13.09 -4.15 0.13
N VAL A 283 12.87 -5.06 -0.82
CA VAL A 283 12.63 -4.69 -2.23
C VAL A 283 11.37 -3.83 -2.41
N PRO A 284 10.17 -4.24 -1.94
CA PRO A 284 8.98 -3.39 -2.08
C PRO A 284 9.06 -2.09 -1.26
N ALA A 285 9.86 -2.05 -0.19
CA ALA A 285 10.07 -0.81 0.58
C ALA A 285 11.09 0.14 -0.05
N LEU A 286 12.17 -0.34 -0.66
CA LEU A 286 13.29 0.52 -1.05
C LEU A 286 13.27 0.92 -2.52
N ARG A 287 12.59 0.17 -3.40
CA ARG A 287 12.71 0.38 -4.86
C ARG A 287 12.31 1.76 -5.36
N HIS A 288 11.40 2.44 -4.67
CA HIS A 288 10.92 3.79 -5.01
C HIS A 288 11.60 4.90 -4.19
N ARG A 289 12.64 4.53 -3.44
CA ARG A 289 13.40 5.42 -2.56
C ARG A 289 14.88 5.51 -2.95
N VAL A 290 15.24 4.90 -4.07
CA VAL A 290 16.60 4.91 -4.62
C VAL A 290 16.55 5.29 -6.10
N VAL A 291 17.61 5.94 -6.57
CA VAL A 291 17.77 6.37 -7.96
C VAL A 291 19.04 5.72 -8.51
N LEU A 292 18.93 5.04 -9.64
CA LEU A 292 20.06 4.40 -10.31
C LEU A 292 21.07 5.44 -10.78
N SER A 293 22.36 5.13 -10.65
CA SER A 293 23.41 5.93 -11.26
C SER A 293 23.38 5.83 -12.79
N PRO A 294 23.88 6.84 -13.53
CA PRO A 294 23.93 6.77 -14.99
C PRO A 294 24.67 5.54 -15.52
N ALA A 295 25.72 5.10 -14.83
CA ALA A 295 26.47 3.89 -15.19
C ALA A 295 25.60 2.63 -15.05
N ALA A 296 24.90 2.47 -13.92
CA ALA A 296 24.01 1.33 -13.70
C ALA A 296 22.84 1.30 -14.71
N GLN A 297 22.33 2.47 -15.12
CA GLN A 297 21.30 2.58 -16.16
C GLN A 297 21.82 2.11 -17.53
N ILE A 298 23.05 2.49 -17.90
CA ILE A 298 23.69 2.06 -19.16
C ILE A 298 23.91 0.55 -19.16
N ASP A 299 24.32 -0.01 -18.02
CA ASP A 299 24.52 -1.46 -17.83
C ASP A 299 23.20 -2.25 -17.75
N GLY A 300 22.05 -1.57 -17.78
CA GLY A 300 20.73 -2.20 -17.74
C GLY A 300 20.40 -2.84 -16.39
N ARG A 301 21.04 -2.41 -15.31
CA ARG A 301 20.78 -2.94 -13.96
C ARG A 301 19.40 -2.50 -13.47
N LEU A 302 18.70 -3.41 -12.79
CA LEU A 302 17.41 -3.10 -12.16
C LEU A 302 17.61 -2.73 -10.69
N VAL A 303 16.82 -1.77 -10.21
CA VAL A 303 16.78 -1.39 -8.79
C VAL A 303 16.48 -2.61 -7.91
N GLU A 304 15.56 -3.47 -8.32
CA GLU A 304 15.23 -4.67 -7.57
C GLU A 304 16.40 -5.63 -7.40
N GLN A 305 17.26 -5.75 -8.41
CA GLN A 305 18.47 -6.58 -8.35
C GLN A 305 19.45 -5.98 -7.35
N ILE A 306 19.75 -4.68 -7.48
CA ILE A 306 20.69 -3.98 -6.58
C ILE A 306 20.22 -4.05 -5.12
N VAL A 307 18.93 -3.86 -4.86
CA VAL A 307 18.39 -3.96 -3.50
C VAL A 307 18.48 -5.40 -2.98
N SER A 308 18.20 -6.40 -3.82
CA SER A 308 18.34 -7.81 -3.42
C SER A 308 19.80 -8.17 -3.13
N ASP A 309 20.73 -7.72 -3.96
CA ASP A 309 22.16 -7.90 -3.75
C ASP A 309 22.59 -7.25 -2.43
N LEU A 310 22.14 -6.02 -2.14
CA LEU A 310 22.44 -5.35 -0.86
C LEU A 310 21.90 -6.13 0.34
N VAL A 311 20.71 -6.73 0.23
CA VAL A 311 20.13 -7.56 1.27
C VAL A 311 20.98 -8.81 1.54
N ASP A 312 21.48 -9.44 0.48
CA ASP A 312 22.30 -10.67 0.56
C ASP A 312 23.71 -10.40 1.09
N HIS A 313 24.29 -9.24 0.77
CA HIS A 313 25.64 -8.86 1.21
C HIS A 313 25.69 -8.21 2.59
N THR A 314 24.58 -7.64 3.07
CA THR A 314 24.53 -7.07 4.43
C THR A 314 24.51 -8.21 5.43
N GLU A 315 25.53 -8.30 6.30
CA GLU A 315 25.59 -9.33 7.34
C GLU A 315 24.36 -9.26 8.25
N ALA A 316 23.56 -10.32 8.22
CA ALA A 316 22.44 -10.47 9.15
C ALA A 316 22.95 -10.86 10.54
N PRO A 317 22.38 -10.31 11.62
CA PRO A 317 22.71 -10.75 12.96
C PRO A 317 22.35 -12.22 13.16
N ARG A 318 23.12 -12.90 14.01
CA ARG A 318 22.98 -14.34 14.30
C ARG A 318 21.82 -14.63 15.24
#